data_AF-A0A699XUC6-F1
#
_entry.id   AF-A0A699XUC6-F1
#
_cell.length_a   1.000
_cell.length_b   1.000
_cell.length_c   1.000
_cell.angle_alpha   90.00
_cell.angle_beta   90.00
_cell.angle_gamma   90.00
#
_symmetry.space_group_name_H-M   'P 1'
#
loop_
_entity.id
_entity.type
_entity.pdbx_description
1 polymer ?
#
loop_
_entity_poly.entity_id
_entity_poly.type
_entity_poly.pdbx_seq_one_letter_code
_entity_poly.pdbx_strand_id
1 'polypeptide(L)' 'ENGCELFLAQMTGTVYKEKRVEDVPVICDFPKVFPEDLPGLLPTRQVEFRIDLIPGATLVARAPYRLAPSELKELS' A
#
# COMPACT_ATOMS: atom_id res chain seq x y z
N GLU A 1 12.93 60.26 -16.14
CA GLU A 1 12.70 59.13 -15.22
C GLU A 1 12.08 58.00 -16.01
N ASN A 2 12.84 56.93 -16.25
CA ASN A 2 12.35 55.79 -17.02
C ASN A 2 11.82 54.76 -16.03
N GLY A 3 10.52 54.79 -15.76
CA GLY A 3 9.87 53.84 -14.86
C GLY A 3 9.90 52.43 -15.46
N CYS A 4 10.36 51.44 -14.69
CA CYS A 4 10.28 50.04 -15.07
C CYS A 4 8.92 49.47 -14.66
N GLU A 5 8.22 48.88 -15.63
CA GLU A 5 6.92 48.24 -15.42
C GLU A 5 7.15 46.84 -14.83
N LEU A 6 6.57 46.58 -13.65
CA LEU A 6 6.67 45.30 -12.95
C LEU A 6 5.34 44.57 -13.06
N PHE A 7 5.38 43.30 -13.46
CA PHE A 7 4.23 42.44 -13.49
C PHE A 7 4.29 41.45 -12.33
N LEU A 8 3.24 41.46 -11.50
CA LEU A 8 3.02 40.49 -10.44
C LEU A 8 2.02 39.45 -10.93
N ALA A 9 2.46 38.19 -11.02
CA ALA A 9 1.59 37.05 -11.23
C ALA A 9 1.37 36.33 -9.89
N GLN A 10 0.11 36.19 -9.49
CA GLN A 10 -0.27 35.38 -8.35
C GLN A 10 -0.90 34.08 -8.86
N MET A 11 -0.29 32.94 -8.56
CA MET A 11 -0.89 31.64 -8.79
C MET A 11 -1.52 31.14 -7.49
N THR A 12 -2.85 31.15 -7.44
CA THR A 12 -3.62 30.48 -6.41
C THR A 12 -3.76 29.01 -6.82
N GLY A 13 -3.09 28.13 -6.09
CA GLY A 13 -3.32 26.69 -6.24
C GLY A 13 -4.78 26.39 -5.92
N THR A 14 -5.52 25.86 -6.88
CA THR A 14 -6.83 25.29 -6.59
C THR A 14 -6.58 24.14 -5.62
N VAL A 15 -7.20 24.20 -4.44
CA VAL A 15 -7.20 23.09 -3.50
C VAL A 15 -7.91 21.94 -4.21
N TYR A 16 -7.14 21.04 -4.82
CA TYR A 16 -7.69 19.80 -5.33
C TYR A 16 -8.20 19.07 -4.10
N LYS A 17 -9.52 18.86 -4.01
CA LYS A 17 -10.07 17.94 -3.03
C LYS A 17 -9.34 16.62 -3.25
N GLU A 18 -8.66 16.13 -2.22
CA GLU A 18 -8.12 14.78 -2.22
C GLU A 18 -9.25 13.84 -2.61
N LYS A 19 -9.06 13.12 -3.71
CA LYS A 19 -10.00 12.08 -4.12
C LYS A 19 -9.88 10.96 -3.10
N ARG A 20 -10.99 10.68 -2.42
CA ARG A 20 -11.08 9.58 -1.48
C ARG A 20 -11.22 8.28 -2.27
N VAL A 21 -10.85 7.16 -1.66
CA VAL A 21 -11.01 5.84 -2.26
C VAL A 21 -12.51 5.58 -2.54
N GLU A 22 -13.38 6.09 -1.66
CA GLU A 22 -14.83 6.11 -1.79
C GLU A 22 -15.36 6.93 -2.99
N ASP A 23 -14.54 7.77 -3.64
CA ASP A 23 -14.94 8.48 -4.86
C ASP A 23 -14.83 7.60 -6.13
N VAL A 24 -14.32 6.37 -5.99
CA VAL A 24 -14.18 5.41 -7.09
C VAL A 24 -15.44 4.52 -7.12
N PRO A 25 -16.29 4.61 -8.17
CA PRO A 25 -17.57 3.89 -8.23
C PRO A 25 -17.43 2.37 -8.03
N VAL A 26 -16.40 1.77 -8.62
CA VAL A 26 -16.09 0.34 -8.47
C VAL A 26 -15.87 -0.05 -7.01
N ILE A 27 -15.30 0.82 -6.17
CA ILE A 27 -15.00 0.47 -4.79
C ILE A 27 -16.29 0.47 -3.95
N CYS A 28 -17.19 1.42 -4.21
CA CYS A 28 -18.52 1.47 -3.60
C CYS A 28 -19.38 0.26 -3.95
N ASP A 29 -19.21 -0.31 -5.15
CA ASP A 29 -19.95 -1.50 -5.59
C ASP A 29 -19.47 -2.79 -4.89
N PHE A 30 -18.24 -2.79 -4.35
CA PHE A 30 -17.60 -3.97 -3.75
C PHE A 30 -16.97 -3.71 -2.37
N PRO A 31 -17.73 -3.24 -1.36
CA PRO A 31 -17.18 -2.88 -0.05
C PRO A 31 -16.59 -4.07 0.71
N LYS A 32 -17.01 -5.31 0.40
CA LYS A 32 -16.45 -6.52 1.01
C LYS A 32 -15.12 -6.97 0.39
N VAL A 33 -14.80 -6.50 -0.82
CA VAL A 33 -13.56 -6.84 -1.54
C VAL A 33 -12.46 -5.84 -1.20
N PHE A 34 -12.85 -4.60 -0.87
CA PHE A 34 -11.95 -3.52 -0.44
C PHE A 34 -12.29 -3.07 0.98
N PRO A 35 -12.14 -3.94 2.00
CA PRO A 35 -12.30 -3.51 3.38
C PRO A 35 -11.18 -2.54 3.75
N GLU A 36 -11.45 -1.58 4.65
CA GLU A 36 -10.43 -0.66 5.17
C GLU A 36 -9.27 -1.42 5.84
N ASP A 37 -9.56 -2.56 6.47
CA ASP A 37 -8.57 -3.45 7.08
C ASP A 37 -8.58 -4.83 6.40
N LEU A 38 -7.39 -5.36 6.07
CA LEU A 38 -7.25 -6.71 5.52
C LEU A 38 -7.47 -7.77 6.62
N PRO A 39 -8.17 -8.88 6.34
CA PRO A 39 -8.23 -10.01 7.26
C PRO A 39 -6.81 -10.58 7.41
N GLY A 40 -6.27 -10.56 8.64
CA GLY A 40 -4.88 -10.94 8.90
C GLY A 40 -4.55 -12.39 8.56
N LEU A 41 -5.55 -13.27 8.54
CA LEU A 41 -5.45 -14.63 8.03
C LEU A 41 -6.27 -14.75 6.75
N LEU A 42 -5.70 -15.43 5.76
CA LEU A 42 -6.44 -15.80 4.57
C LEU A 42 -7.70 -16.57 4.99
N PRO A 43 -8.88 -16.25 4.44
CA PRO A 43 -10.09 -17.00 4.70
C PRO A 43 -9.86 -18.49 4.46
N THR A 44 -10.52 -19.36 5.23
CA THR A 44 -10.47 -20.82 4.99
C THR A 44 -10.87 -21.10 3.55
N ARG A 45 -9.91 -21.50 2.73
CA ARG A 45 -10.15 -21.88 1.34
C ARG A 45 -10.63 -23.33 1.33
N GLN A 46 -11.57 -23.67 0.45
CA GLN A 46 -12.01 -25.05 0.26
C GLN A 46 -10.91 -25.95 -0.34
N VAL A 47 -9.83 -25.35 -0.85
CA VAL A 47 -8.72 -26.05 -1.48
C VAL A 47 -7.45 -25.81 -0.67
N GLU A 48 -6.71 -26.88 -0.43
CA GLU A 48 -5.40 -26.86 0.21
C GLU A 48 -4.31 -26.45 -0.80
N PHE A 49 -3.42 -25.53 -0.39
CA PHE A 49 -2.28 -25.13 -1.21
C PHE A 49 -1.14 -26.10 -0.95
N ARG A 50 -0.72 -26.80 -2.00
CA ARG A 50 0.46 -27.69 -1.96
C ARG A 50 1.63 -27.00 -2.65
N ILE A 51 2.79 -27.05 -2.02
CA ILE A 51 4.06 -26.61 -2.62
C ILE A 51 4.80 -27.86 -3.05
N ASP A 52 4.72 -28.18 -4.34
CA ASP A 52 5.44 -29.31 -4.90
C ASP A 52 6.89 -28.90 -5.17
N LEU A 53 7.83 -29.69 -4.65
CA LEU A 53 9.25 -29.49 -4.89
C LEU A 53 9.66 -30.27 -6.13
N ILE A 54 10.50 -29.65 -6.97
CA ILE A 54 11.18 -30.40 -8.04
C ILE A 54 12.07 -31.49 -7.40
N PRO A 55 12.17 -32.69 -8.01
CA PRO A 55 13.02 -33.75 -7.49
C PRO A 55 14.46 -33.26 -7.28
N GLY A 56 14.99 -33.45 -6.07
CA GLY A 56 16.34 -33.00 -5.68
C GLY A 56 16.42 -31.58 -5.11
N ALA A 57 15.30 -30.85 -5.00
CA ALA A 57 15.26 -29.59 -4.27
C ALA A 57 15.32 -29.81 -2.74
N THR A 58 16.13 -29.00 -2.07
CA THR A 58 16.27 -28.99 -0.61
C THR A 58 15.70 -27.70 -0.06
N LEU A 59 15.08 -27.76 1.13
CA LEU A 59 14.61 -26.57 1.83
C LEU A 59 15.79 -25.65 2.17
N VAL A 60 15.57 -24.34 2.04
CA VAL A 60 16.58 -23.33 2.37
C VAL A 60 16.26 -22.75 3.74
N ALA A 61 17.17 -22.96 4.70
CA ALA A 61 17.17 -22.25 5.98
C ALA A 61 18.23 -21.15 5.95
N ARG A 62 17.84 -19.92 6.30
CA ARG A 62 18.74 -18.77 6.44
C ARG A 62 18.52 -18.12 7.79
N ALA A 63 19.59 -17.60 8.39
CA ALA A 63 19.47 -16.81 9.61
C ALA A 63 18.67 -15.52 9.33
N PRO A 64 17.82 -15.05 10.25
CA PRO A 64 17.18 -13.75 10.15
C PRO A 64 18.23 -12.63 10.02
N TYR A 65 17.88 -11.56 9.32
CA TYR A 65 18.71 -10.36 9.30
C TYR A 65 18.74 -9.70 10.69
N ARG A 66 19.78 -8.90 10.95
CA ARG A 66 19.83 -8.09 12.17
C ARG A 66 18.81 -6.97 12.05
N LEU A 67 17.81 -7.00 12.93
CA LEU A 67 16.77 -5.98 13.05
C LEU A 67 17.05 -5.10 14.27
N ALA A 68 16.71 -3.81 14.17
CA ALA A 68 16.70 -2.90 15.31
C ALA A 68 15.53 -3.26 16.26
N PRO A 69 15.59 -2.88 17.55
CA PRO A 69 14.50 -3.13 18.49
C PRO A 69 13.14 -2.58 18.06
N SER A 70 13.10 -1.46 17.33
CA SER A 70 11.87 -0.88 16.80
C SER A 70 11.22 -1.74 15.72
N GLU A 71 12.02 -2.36 14.85
CA GLU A 71 11.53 -3.24 13.77
C GLU A 71 11.03 -4.58 14.34
N LEU A 72 11.70 -5.10 15.38
CA LEU A 72 11.23 -6.29 16.08
C LEU A 72 9.85 -6.08 16.73
N LYS A 73 9.55 -4.86 17.17
CA LYS A 73 8.23 -4.52 17.73
C LYS A 73 7.12 -4.58 16.67
N GLU A 74 7.43 -4.35 15.39
CA GLU A 74 6.47 -4.46 14.28
C GLU A 74 6.15 -5.91 13.91
N LEU A 75 7.03 -6.86 14.27
CA LEU A 75 6.86 -8.30 14.04
C LEU A 75 6.18 -9.04 15.21
N SER A 76 5.90 -8.34 16.31
CA SER A 76 5.24 -8.86 17.51
C SER A 76 3.72 -8.78 17.41
#